data_AF-A0A7Z7BZQ0-F1
#
_entry.id   AF-A0A7Z7BZQ0-F1
#
_cell.length_a   1.000
_cell.length_b   1.000
_cell.length_c   1.000
_cell.angle_alpha   90.00
_cell.angle_beta   90.00
_cell.angle_gamma   90.00
#
_symmetry.space_group_name_H-M   'P 1'
#
loop_
_entity.id
_entity.type
_entity.pdbx_description
1 polymer ?
#
loop_
_entity_poly.entity_id
_entity_poly.type
_entity_poly.pdbx_seq_one_letter_code
_entity_poly.pdbx_strand_id
1 'polypeptide(L)'
;MAQDENGGRELTPASSSEAHRTGDPGTAVIIRDAVENPGFPPHRPRVTDLDPRKERRAERTVYTLFYLSIAGSVWAVAAYLAFPIVDGDPGSVRLNNLFIGIGGALALLAIGIGAVHWGKALMHEKEGVDLRHPVRGSEATTERAAEIFRQADEESGFSRRTLVRNSLIGALIAFPLPAVVLFRGLAPENEDPVELLSNTMWAKGVRLTRDPTGTPIKASDVTLGSAFHVIPEGLNESENMLEEKAKAAVLLMRLKPEDLHVSKGRENWNYDGIVAYSKICTHVGCPVALYEQQTHHLLCPCHQSQFDITHEAQVIFGPAKRPLPQLPITVDADGYLVARSDFTEPVGPSFWERH
;
A
#
# COMPACT_ATOMS: atom_id res chain seq x y z
N MET A 1 23.52 -33.19 27.93
CA MET A 1 24.32 -33.99 27.00
C MET A 1 23.52 -35.23 26.67
N ALA A 2 22.57 -35.10 25.73
CA ALA A 2 21.91 -36.25 25.13
C ALA A 2 22.81 -36.68 23.98
N GLN A 3 23.23 -37.94 23.98
CA GLN A 3 23.93 -38.52 22.84
C GLN A 3 22.92 -38.54 21.69
N ASP A 4 23.20 -37.78 20.63
CA ASP A 4 22.64 -38.11 19.32
C ASP A 4 22.99 -39.57 19.04
N GLU A 5 22.00 -40.40 18.74
CA GLU A 5 22.23 -41.78 18.30
C GLU A 5 23.00 -41.85 16.96
N ASN A 6 23.30 -40.71 16.34
CA ASN A 6 24.09 -40.58 15.11
C ASN A 6 25.43 -39.86 15.32
N GLY A 7 26.06 -40.04 16.48
CA GLY A 7 27.41 -39.53 16.76
C GLY A 7 28.52 -40.38 16.13
N GLY A 8 28.76 -40.26 14.82
CA GLY A 8 29.89 -40.94 14.18
C GLY A 8 30.13 -40.51 12.73
N ARG A 9 31.31 -39.97 12.47
CA ARG A 9 31.91 -39.72 11.13
C ARG A 9 31.65 -40.87 10.15
N GLU A 10 30.63 -40.75 9.31
CA GLU A 10 30.55 -41.38 7.98
C GLU A 10 29.34 -40.82 7.23
N LEU A 11 29.56 -40.30 6.03
CA LEU A 11 28.47 -40.06 5.07
C LEU A 11 28.05 -41.43 4.53
N THR A 12 27.38 -42.25 5.34
CA THR A 12 26.74 -43.48 4.92
C THR A 12 25.25 -43.23 4.74
N PRO A 13 24.64 -43.68 3.63
CA PRO A 13 23.21 -43.57 3.45
C PRO A 13 22.54 -44.38 4.56
N ALA A 14 21.58 -43.76 5.27
CA ALA A 14 20.84 -44.40 6.34
C ALA A 14 20.39 -45.80 5.90
N SER A 15 20.85 -46.83 6.60
CA SER A 15 20.49 -48.21 6.31
C SER A 15 18.98 -48.34 6.38
N SER A 16 18.38 -48.76 5.28
CA SER A 16 16.94 -48.96 5.08
C SER A 16 16.41 -50.21 5.81
N SER A 17 16.80 -50.44 7.06
CA SER A 17 16.45 -51.67 7.79
C SER A 17 15.98 -51.47 9.23
N GLU A 18 15.51 -50.28 9.60
CA GLU A 18 14.55 -50.22 10.70
C GLU A 18 13.16 -50.51 10.14
N ALA A 19 12.60 -51.63 10.59
CA ALA A 19 11.28 -52.13 10.24
C ALA A 19 10.25 -50.99 10.24
N HIS A 20 9.47 -50.92 9.16
CA HIS A 20 8.29 -50.06 9.03
C HIS A 20 7.48 -50.08 10.34
N ARG A 21 7.68 -49.07 11.19
CA ARG A 21 6.76 -48.81 12.29
C ARG A 21 5.52 -48.19 11.67
N THR A 22 4.51 -49.03 11.45
CA THR A 22 3.13 -48.65 11.16
C THR A 22 2.59 -47.89 12.37
N GLY A 23 2.93 -46.62 12.49
CA GLY A 23 2.23 -45.70 13.39
C GLY A 23 0.82 -45.48 12.86
N ASP A 24 -0.16 -45.41 13.77
CA ASP A 24 -1.54 -45.05 13.44
C ASP A 24 -1.56 -43.73 12.65
N PRO A 25 -2.10 -43.69 11.42
CA PRO A 25 -2.16 -42.49 10.58
C PRO A 25 -2.98 -41.34 11.21
N GLY A 26 -3.63 -41.57 12.36
CA GLY A 26 -4.39 -40.56 13.07
C GLY A 26 -5.56 -40.09 12.22
N THR A 27 -5.63 -38.80 11.92
CA THR A 27 -6.68 -38.22 11.05
C THR A 27 -6.39 -38.35 9.55
N ALA A 28 -5.30 -39.00 9.13
CA ALA A 28 -5.04 -39.19 7.70
C ALA A 28 -6.03 -40.22 7.11
N VAL A 29 -6.72 -39.82 6.05
CA VAL A 29 -7.68 -40.67 5.34
C VAL A 29 -6.93 -41.82 4.67
N ILE A 30 -7.11 -43.04 5.17
CA ILE A 30 -6.54 -44.25 4.56
C ILE A 30 -7.36 -44.58 3.31
N ILE A 31 -6.85 -44.19 2.15
CA ILE A 31 -7.43 -44.55 0.85
C ILE A 31 -7.11 -46.04 0.61
N ARG A 32 -8.14 -46.90 0.66
CA ARG A 32 -7.99 -48.36 0.50
C ARG A 32 -7.51 -48.77 -0.89
N ASP A 33 -7.82 -47.96 -1.91
CA ASP A 33 -7.38 -48.11 -3.30
C ASP A 33 -6.35 -47.05 -3.68
N ALA A 34 -5.32 -46.86 -2.85
CA ALA A 34 -4.25 -45.94 -3.20
C ALA A 34 -3.48 -46.50 -4.42
N VAL A 35 -3.34 -45.69 -5.46
CA VAL A 35 -2.46 -46.01 -6.60
C VAL A 35 -1.04 -46.21 -6.05
N GLU A 36 -0.48 -47.41 -6.23
CA GLU A 36 0.89 -47.70 -5.82
C GLU A 36 1.84 -46.71 -6.51
N ASN A 37 2.77 -46.14 -5.73
CA ASN A 37 3.74 -45.21 -6.28
C ASN A 37 4.59 -45.96 -7.34
N PRO A 38 4.52 -45.58 -8.63
CA PRO A 38 5.20 -46.30 -9.70
C PRO A 38 6.74 -46.16 -9.65
N GLY A 39 7.27 -45.47 -8.64
CA GLY A 39 8.69 -45.17 -8.49
C GLY A 39 9.12 -44.00 -9.35
N PHE A 40 10.41 -43.65 -9.29
CA PHE A 40 10.97 -42.62 -10.15
C PHE A 40 11.17 -43.15 -11.56
N PRO A 41 10.94 -42.32 -12.60
CA PRO A 41 11.39 -42.65 -13.94
C PRO A 41 12.92 -42.83 -13.96
N PRO A 42 13.47 -43.61 -14.91
CA PRO A 42 14.91 -43.78 -15.02
C PRO A 42 15.58 -42.42 -15.28
N HIS A 43 16.66 -42.16 -14.54
CA HIS A 43 17.46 -40.95 -14.69
C HIS A 43 17.93 -40.78 -16.14
N ARG A 44 17.73 -39.58 -16.69
CA ARG A 44 18.11 -39.27 -18.07
C ARG A 44 19.39 -38.43 -18.08
N PRO A 45 20.53 -38.98 -18.55
CA PRO A 45 21.77 -38.22 -18.62
C PRO A 45 21.61 -37.03 -19.57
N ARG A 46 22.22 -35.90 -19.24
CA ARG A 46 22.19 -34.72 -20.09
C ARG A 46 23.12 -34.92 -21.26
N VAL A 47 22.91 -34.09 -22.29
CA VAL A 47 23.77 -34.09 -23.48
C VAL A 47 25.23 -33.77 -23.13
N THR A 48 25.46 -32.96 -22.10
CA THR A 48 26.79 -32.61 -21.57
C THR A 48 27.45 -33.76 -20.82
N ASP A 49 26.69 -34.66 -20.20
CA ASP A 49 27.23 -35.85 -19.53
C ASP A 49 27.69 -36.92 -20.54
N LEU A 50 27.15 -36.89 -21.76
CA LEU A 50 27.43 -37.86 -22.82
C LEU A 50 28.53 -37.40 -23.81
N ASP A 51 28.72 -36.10 -24.01
CA ASP A 51 29.63 -35.53 -25.01
C ASP A 51 30.60 -34.49 -24.40
N PRO A 52 31.89 -34.85 -24.23
CA PRO A 52 32.91 -33.97 -23.65
C PRO A 52 33.11 -32.64 -24.41
N ARG A 53 32.77 -32.58 -25.71
CA ARG A 53 32.88 -31.33 -26.48
C ARG A 53 31.76 -30.36 -26.10
N LYS A 54 30.57 -30.88 -25.82
CA LYS A 54 29.42 -30.07 -25.40
C LYS A 54 29.54 -29.63 -23.95
N GLU A 55 30.09 -30.49 -23.09
CA GLU A 55 30.49 -30.13 -21.72
C GLU A 55 31.45 -28.91 -21.72
N ARG A 56 32.59 -29.00 -22.42
CA ARG A 56 33.54 -27.88 -22.54
C ARG A 56 32.93 -26.62 -23.11
N ARG A 57 31.94 -26.73 -24.02
CA ARG A 57 31.22 -25.55 -24.53
C ARG A 57 30.35 -24.92 -23.45
N ALA A 58 29.62 -25.72 -22.67
CA ALA A 58 28.81 -25.23 -21.56
C ALA A 58 29.68 -24.56 -20.49
N GLU A 59 30.82 -25.15 -20.14
CA GLU A 59 31.82 -24.56 -19.23
C GLU A 59 32.27 -23.18 -19.71
N ARG A 60 32.58 -23.05 -21.01
CA ARG A 60 32.94 -21.76 -21.62
C ARG A 60 31.85 -20.72 -21.51
N THR A 61 30.61 -21.10 -21.77
CA THR A 61 29.46 -20.21 -21.61
C THR A 61 29.34 -19.73 -20.17
N VAL A 62 29.45 -20.64 -19.19
CA VAL A 62 29.35 -20.31 -17.76
C VAL A 62 30.42 -19.31 -17.33
N TYR A 63 31.71 -19.60 -17.57
CA TYR A 63 32.75 -18.68 -17.11
C TYR A 63 32.69 -17.35 -17.88
N THR A 64 32.28 -17.36 -19.16
CA THR A 64 32.14 -16.11 -19.95
C THR A 64 31.07 -15.22 -19.35
N LEU A 65 29.94 -15.79 -18.93
CA LEU A 65 28.88 -15.05 -18.23
C LEU A 65 29.35 -14.51 -16.87
N PHE A 66 30.15 -15.27 -16.12
CA PHE A 66 30.72 -14.76 -14.87
C PHE A 66 31.74 -13.65 -15.09
N TYR A 67 32.61 -13.72 -16.10
CA TYR A 67 33.49 -12.61 -16.46
C TYR A 67 32.72 -11.39 -16.98
N LEU A 68 31.64 -11.60 -17.73
CA LEU A 68 30.75 -10.53 -18.16
C LEU A 68 30.10 -9.84 -16.95
N SER A 69 29.73 -10.62 -15.93
CA SER A 69 29.21 -10.08 -14.68
C SER A 69 30.24 -9.22 -13.93
N ILE A 70 31.48 -9.70 -13.86
CA ILE A 70 32.61 -8.94 -13.28
C ILE A 70 32.81 -7.63 -14.06
N ALA A 71 32.85 -7.70 -15.40
CA ALA A 71 33.00 -6.53 -16.25
C ALA A 71 31.86 -5.52 -16.06
N GLY A 72 30.61 -5.99 -15.96
CA GLY A 72 29.45 -5.15 -15.65
C GLY A 72 29.56 -4.47 -14.28
N SER A 73 30.05 -5.18 -13.27
CA SER A 73 30.23 -4.66 -11.92
C SER A 73 31.31 -3.58 -11.88
N VAL A 74 32.45 -3.82 -12.53
CA VAL A 74 33.53 -2.83 -12.67
C VAL A 74 33.05 -1.62 -13.46
N TRP A 75 32.29 -1.83 -14.54
CA TRP A 75 31.70 -0.75 -15.33
C TRP A 75 30.73 0.09 -14.49
N ALA A 76 29.87 -0.51 -13.67
CA ALA A 76 28.94 0.23 -12.84
C ALA A 76 29.67 1.19 -11.88
N VAL A 77 30.77 0.74 -11.27
CA VAL A 77 31.63 1.57 -10.42
C VAL A 77 32.31 2.67 -11.24
N ALA A 78 32.89 2.32 -12.39
CA ALA A 78 33.53 3.30 -13.27
C ALA A 78 32.53 4.36 -13.78
N ALA A 79 31.32 3.95 -14.13
CA ALA A 79 30.24 4.84 -14.57
C ALA A 79 29.78 5.78 -13.46
N TYR A 80 29.68 5.30 -12.22
CA TYR A 80 29.38 6.15 -11.07
C TYR A 80 30.40 7.27 -10.89
N LEU A 81 31.69 6.99 -11.11
CA LEU A 81 32.76 7.98 -11.02
C LEU A 81 32.86 8.88 -12.26
N ALA A 82 32.59 8.35 -13.45
CA ALA A 82 32.73 9.07 -14.72
C ALA A 82 31.54 10.01 -15.03
N PHE A 83 30.36 9.73 -14.47
CA PHE A 83 29.14 10.50 -14.73
C PHE A 83 28.54 11.05 -13.43
N PRO A 84 29.13 12.07 -12.78
CA PRO A 84 28.59 12.61 -11.53
C PRO A 84 27.24 13.30 -11.75
N ILE A 85 26.40 13.29 -10.70
CA ILE A 85 25.14 14.05 -10.67
C ILE A 85 25.47 15.51 -10.35
N VAL A 86 24.98 16.42 -11.20
CA VAL A 86 25.17 17.87 -11.06
C VAL A 86 23.83 18.51 -10.74
N ASP A 87 23.80 19.28 -9.64
CA ASP A 87 22.59 19.99 -9.21
C ASP A 87 22.09 20.95 -10.29
N GLY A 88 20.80 20.90 -10.57
CA GLY A 88 20.16 21.75 -11.58
C GLY A 88 20.33 21.28 -13.02
N ASP A 89 21.04 20.19 -13.29
CA ASP A 89 21.12 19.56 -14.62
C ASP A 89 20.44 18.18 -14.62
N PRO A 90 19.17 18.09 -15.08
CA PRO A 90 18.48 16.80 -15.24
C PRO A 90 19.18 15.83 -16.22
N GLY A 91 20.00 16.35 -17.14
CA GLY A 91 20.78 15.54 -18.08
C GLY A 91 21.83 14.67 -17.38
N SER A 92 22.56 15.25 -16.43
CA SER A 92 23.54 14.54 -15.60
C SER A 92 22.91 13.34 -14.85
N VAL A 93 21.73 13.55 -14.25
CA VAL A 93 20.97 12.49 -13.54
C VAL A 93 20.60 11.36 -14.50
N ARG A 94 20.14 11.70 -15.72
CA ARG A 94 19.78 10.72 -16.73
C ARG A 94 20.98 9.87 -17.17
N LEU A 95 22.12 10.51 -17.42
CA LEU A 95 23.33 9.83 -17.87
C LEU A 95 23.92 8.93 -16.77
N ASN A 96 24.01 9.43 -15.54
CA ASN A 96 24.45 8.66 -14.38
C ASN A 96 23.60 7.39 -14.21
N ASN A 97 22.27 7.53 -14.12
CA ASN A 97 21.36 6.40 -13.95
C ASN A 97 21.44 5.40 -15.10
N LEU A 98 21.54 5.87 -16.35
CA LEU A 98 21.64 5.01 -17.52
C LEU A 98 22.91 4.14 -17.49
N PHE A 99 24.08 4.74 -17.29
CA PHE A 99 25.34 4.02 -17.40
C PHE A 99 25.62 3.10 -16.20
N ILE A 100 25.22 3.52 -14.99
CA ILE A 100 25.22 2.64 -13.82
C ILE A 100 24.23 1.49 -14.05
N GLY A 101 23.03 1.80 -14.53
CA GLY A 101 21.98 0.81 -14.81
C GLY A 101 22.42 -0.25 -15.82
N ILE A 102 23.12 0.14 -16.90
CA ILE A 102 23.69 -0.81 -17.88
C ILE A 102 24.72 -1.73 -17.20
N GLY A 103 25.60 -1.19 -16.36
CA GLY A 103 26.57 -1.98 -15.61
C GLY A 103 25.92 -2.97 -14.66
N GLY A 104 24.96 -2.50 -13.85
CA GLY A 104 24.21 -3.33 -12.92
C GLY A 104 23.39 -4.41 -13.60
N ALA A 105 22.74 -4.09 -14.73
CA ALA A 105 22.01 -5.06 -15.54
C ALA A 105 22.96 -6.15 -16.08
N LEU A 106 24.10 -5.76 -16.67
CA LEU A 106 25.09 -6.71 -17.17
C LEU A 106 25.66 -7.59 -16.05
N ALA A 107 25.93 -6.98 -14.88
CA ALA A 107 26.42 -7.67 -13.69
C ALA A 107 25.44 -8.76 -13.22
N LEU A 108 24.22 -8.37 -12.89
CA LEU A 108 23.23 -9.23 -12.23
C LEU A 108 22.60 -10.25 -13.20
N LEU A 109 22.34 -9.84 -14.45
CA LEU A 109 21.76 -10.73 -15.43
C LEU A 109 22.77 -11.80 -15.86
N ALA A 110 24.05 -11.43 -16.07
CA ALA A 110 25.06 -12.41 -16.47
C ALA A 110 25.37 -13.41 -15.35
N ILE A 111 25.45 -13.00 -14.07
CA ILE A 111 25.64 -13.95 -12.97
C ILE A 111 24.43 -14.86 -12.78
N GLY A 112 23.20 -14.33 -12.90
CA GLY A 112 21.98 -15.13 -12.79
C GLY A 112 21.87 -16.18 -13.90
N ILE A 113 22.03 -15.78 -15.16
CA ILE A 113 22.03 -16.72 -16.31
C ILE A 113 23.19 -17.70 -16.18
N GLY A 114 24.38 -17.24 -15.79
CA GLY A 114 25.57 -18.07 -15.59
C GLY A 114 25.33 -19.16 -14.55
N ALA A 115 24.78 -18.80 -13.38
CA ALA A 115 24.48 -19.73 -12.30
C ALA A 115 23.40 -20.76 -12.69
N VAL A 116 22.33 -20.33 -13.35
CA VAL A 116 21.28 -21.25 -13.83
C VAL A 116 21.82 -22.18 -14.93
N HIS A 117 22.60 -21.66 -15.87
CA HIS A 117 23.21 -22.48 -16.91
C HIS A 117 24.21 -23.49 -16.33
N TRP A 118 25.00 -23.08 -15.33
CA TRP A 118 25.89 -23.96 -14.59
C TRP A 118 25.13 -25.09 -13.89
N GLY A 119 24.06 -24.76 -13.17
CA GLY A 119 23.17 -25.73 -12.52
C GLY A 119 22.57 -26.73 -13.50
N LYS A 120 22.03 -26.24 -14.62
CA LYS A 120 21.36 -27.10 -15.61
C LYS A 120 22.33 -27.93 -16.44
N ALA A 121 23.47 -27.39 -16.83
CA ALA A 121 24.34 -28.02 -17.83
C ALA A 121 25.51 -28.81 -17.25
N LEU A 122 25.98 -28.51 -16.03
CA LEU A 122 27.21 -29.10 -15.48
C LEU A 122 27.05 -29.66 -14.07
N MET A 123 26.25 -29.04 -13.19
CA MET A 123 26.10 -29.55 -11.81
C MET A 123 25.49 -30.95 -11.77
N HIS A 124 25.83 -31.73 -10.75
CA HIS A 124 25.32 -33.09 -10.60
C HIS A 124 23.80 -33.09 -10.42
N GLU A 125 23.09 -33.82 -11.28
CA GLU A 125 21.64 -33.98 -11.23
C GLU A 125 21.34 -35.43 -10.85
N LYS A 126 20.84 -35.65 -9.63
CA LYS A 126 20.30 -36.94 -9.19
C LYS A 126 19.00 -36.69 -8.44
N GLU A 127 17.99 -37.48 -8.77
CA GLU A 127 16.74 -37.50 -8.04
C GLU A 127 16.97 -38.12 -6.66
N GLY A 128 16.68 -37.34 -5.61
CA GLY A 128 16.72 -37.79 -4.23
C GLY A 128 15.31 -37.89 -3.65
N VAL A 129 15.08 -38.89 -2.81
CA VAL A 129 13.86 -39.00 -2.01
C VAL A 129 14.22 -38.73 -0.57
N ASP A 130 13.56 -37.75 0.02
CA ASP A 130 13.58 -37.56 1.46
C ASP A 130 12.20 -37.93 2.01
N LEU A 131 12.16 -38.99 2.82
CA LEU A 131 10.92 -39.47 3.42
C LEU A 131 10.56 -38.55 4.57
N ARG A 132 9.46 -37.81 4.41
CA ARG A 132 8.97 -36.92 5.46
C ARG A 132 8.61 -37.73 6.70
N HIS A 133 9.21 -37.37 7.83
CA HIS A 133 8.80 -37.88 9.12
C HIS A 133 7.35 -37.47 9.42
N PRO A 134 6.59 -38.29 10.18
CA PRO A 134 5.27 -37.90 10.66
C PRO A 134 5.34 -36.63 11.51
N VAL A 135 4.31 -35.79 11.43
CA VAL A 135 4.23 -34.52 12.21
C VAL A 135 4.14 -34.78 13.71
N ARG A 136 3.58 -35.92 14.11
CA ARG A 136 3.48 -36.33 15.51
C ARG A 136 4.82 -36.93 15.96
N GLY A 137 5.34 -36.43 17.08
CA GLY A 137 6.47 -37.08 17.76
C GLY A 137 6.10 -38.49 18.26
N SER A 138 7.09 -39.32 18.52
CA SER A 138 6.84 -40.63 19.12
C SER A 138 6.17 -40.48 20.49
N GLU A 139 5.49 -41.52 20.96
CA GLU A 139 4.89 -41.54 22.30
C GLU A 139 5.96 -41.30 23.37
N ALA A 140 7.11 -41.96 23.25
CA ALA A 140 8.26 -41.76 24.12
C ALA A 140 8.74 -40.30 24.16
N THR A 141 8.84 -39.62 23.00
CA THR A 141 9.22 -38.20 22.95
C THR A 141 8.15 -37.30 23.58
N THR A 142 6.87 -37.61 23.36
CA THR A 142 5.76 -36.83 23.91
C THR A 142 5.69 -36.97 25.44
N GLU A 143 5.81 -38.19 25.95
CA GLU A 143 5.88 -38.49 27.38
C GLU A 143 7.09 -37.84 28.03
N ARG A 144 8.26 -37.94 27.39
CA ARG A 144 9.48 -37.30 27.89
C ARG A 144 9.35 -35.78 27.91
N ALA A 145 8.73 -35.16 26.90
CA ALA A 145 8.46 -33.72 26.90
C ALA A 145 7.53 -33.31 28.05
N ALA A 146 6.44 -34.06 28.28
CA ALA A 146 5.53 -33.81 29.39
C ALA A 146 6.23 -33.98 30.75
N GLU A 147 7.10 -34.98 30.88
CA GLU A 147 7.92 -35.19 32.07
C GLU A 147 8.86 -34.01 32.31
N ILE A 148 9.54 -33.51 31.27
CA ILE A 148 10.41 -32.33 31.37
C ILE A 148 9.62 -31.11 31.84
N PHE A 149 8.41 -30.86 31.31
CA PHE A 149 7.57 -29.75 31.77
C PHE A 149 7.18 -29.90 33.25
N ARG A 150 6.82 -31.10 33.69
CA ARG A 150 6.49 -31.38 35.10
C ARG A 150 7.72 -31.20 36.00
N GLN A 151 8.88 -31.72 35.60
CA GLN A 151 10.12 -31.56 36.33
C GLN A 151 10.52 -30.07 36.43
N ALA A 152 10.36 -29.30 35.35
CA ALA A 152 10.62 -27.86 35.37
C ALA A 152 9.68 -27.10 36.32
N ASP A 153 8.40 -27.48 36.41
CA ASP A 153 7.47 -26.91 37.40
C ASP A 153 7.88 -27.26 38.84
N GLU A 154 8.29 -28.51 39.09
CA GLU A 154 8.76 -28.96 40.41
C GLU A 154 10.05 -28.24 40.85
N GLU A 155 11.04 -28.16 39.96
CA GLU A 155 12.33 -27.51 40.22
C GLU A 155 12.18 -25.99 40.40
N SER A 156 11.46 -25.32 39.50
CA SER A 156 11.17 -23.88 39.63
C SER A 156 10.24 -23.59 40.81
N GLY A 157 9.42 -24.57 41.19
CA GLY A 157 8.36 -24.42 42.18
C GLY A 157 7.26 -23.46 41.73
N PHE A 158 7.04 -23.28 40.43
CA PHE A 158 6.15 -22.26 39.89
C PHE A 158 4.70 -22.44 40.38
N SER A 159 4.18 -23.68 40.37
CA SER A 159 2.84 -23.98 40.90
C SER A 159 2.69 -23.74 42.41
N ARG A 160 3.73 -24.02 43.22
CA ARG A 160 3.68 -23.88 44.69
C ARG A 160 3.95 -22.44 45.18
N ARG A 161 4.74 -21.65 44.43
CA ARG A 161 5.12 -20.27 44.78
C ARG A 161 4.10 -19.27 44.23
N THR A 162 2.89 -19.32 44.78
CA THR A 162 1.74 -18.55 44.29
C THR A 162 1.98 -17.05 44.23
N LEU A 163 2.70 -16.46 45.20
CA LEU A 163 3.00 -15.03 45.20
C LEU A 163 3.91 -14.63 44.03
N VAL A 164 4.98 -15.40 43.77
CA VAL A 164 5.91 -15.15 42.65
C VAL A 164 5.20 -15.28 41.31
N ARG A 165 4.39 -16.33 41.15
CA ARG A 165 3.56 -16.53 39.94
C ARG A 165 2.60 -15.37 39.73
N ASN A 166 1.85 -14.99 40.76
CA ASN A 166 0.84 -13.94 40.65
C ASN A 166 1.48 -12.57 40.42
N SER A 167 2.65 -12.28 41.02
CA SER A 167 3.39 -11.05 40.75
C SER A 167 3.96 -11.01 39.32
N LEU A 168 4.42 -12.15 38.78
CA LEU A 168 4.85 -12.24 37.38
C LEU A 168 3.67 -11.97 36.43
N ILE A 169 2.53 -12.61 36.67
CA ILE A 169 1.31 -12.39 35.87
C ILE A 169 0.88 -10.92 35.96
N GLY A 170 0.86 -10.35 37.17
CA GLY A 170 0.56 -8.94 37.37
C GLY A 170 1.52 -8.01 36.62
N ALA A 171 2.83 -8.30 36.65
CA ALA A 171 3.83 -7.55 35.91
C ALA A 171 3.63 -7.66 34.39
N LEU A 172 3.31 -8.85 33.87
CA LEU A 172 3.03 -9.06 32.44
C LEU A 172 1.73 -8.38 31.97
N ILE A 173 0.73 -8.25 32.84
CA ILE A 173 -0.49 -7.48 32.56
C ILE A 173 -0.23 -5.97 32.59
N ALA A 174 0.57 -5.51 33.55
CA ALA A 174 0.88 -4.09 33.70
C ALA A 174 1.87 -3.58 32.63
N PHE A 175 2.82 -4.42 32.21
CA PHE A 175 3.86 -4.10 31.23
C PHE A 175 3.37 -3.50 29.90
N PRO A 176 2.28 -3.98 29.26
CA PRO A 176 1.77 -3.37 28.02
C PRO A 176 0.97 -2.08 28.22
N LEU A 177 0.55 -1.73 29.45
CA LEU A 177 -0.29 -0.55 29.69
C LEU A 177 0.35 0.76 29.20
N PRO A 178 1.65 1.04 29.45
CA PRO A 178 2.32 2.19 28.87
C PRO A 178 2.24 2.23 27.35
N ALA A 179 2.37 1.10 26.66
CA ALA A 179 2.28 1.06 25.19
C ALA A 179 0.88 1.46 24.71
N VAL A 180 -0.18 0.96 25.36
CA VAL A 180 -1.58 1.35 25.05
C VAL A 180 -1.78 2.86 25.23
N VAL A 181 -1.27 3.43 26.32
CA VAL A 181 -1.38 4.87 26.60
C VAL A 181 -0.54 5.70 25.61
N LEU A 182 0.69 5.27 25.30
CA LEU A 182 1.54 5.97 24.35
C LEU A 182 0.97 5.93 22.92
N PHE A 183 0.34 4.83 22.52
CA PHE A 183 -0.32 4.73 21.23
C PHE A 183 -1.57 5.61 21.12
N ARG A 184 -2.23 5.94 22.24
CA ARG A 184 -3.30 6.95 22.25
C ARG A 184 -2.79 8.34 21.83
N GLY A 185 -1.54 8.68 22.16
CA GLY A 185 -0.92 9.95 21.78
C GLY A 185 -0.56 10.08 20.29
N LEU A 186 -0.76 9.03 19.48
CA LEU A 186 -0.60 9.10 18.01
C LEU A 186 -1.81 9.74 17.30
N ALA A 187 -2.93 9.91 18.01
CA ALA A 187 -4.10 10.64 17.51
C ALA A 187 -4.18 12.02 18.17
N PRO A 188 -4.71 13.06 17.48
CA PRO A 188 -4.89 14.39 18.06
C PRO A 188 -5.51 14.31 19.46
N GLU A 189 -4.84 14.96 20.41
CA GLU A 189 -5.30 15.07 21.79
C GLU A 189 -6.05 16.39 21.94
N ASN A 190 -7.29 16.33 22.42
CA ASN A 190 -8.19 17.48 22.67
C ASN A 190 -8.86 18.12 21.45
N GLU A 191 -8.84 17.47 20.29
CA GLU A 191 -9.61 17.88 19.13
C GLU A 191 -10.78 16.92 18.89
N ASP A 192 -11.96 17.45 18.58
CA ASP A 192 -13.08 16.63 18.13
C ASP A 192 -12.98 16.45 16.60
N PRO A 193 -12.62 15.24 16.11
CA PRO A 193 -12.49 14.99 14.69
C PRO A 193 -13.83 15.18 13.94
N VAL A 194 -14.97 14.97 14.60
CA VAL A 194 -16.28 15.15 13.97
C VAL A 194 -16.52 16.62 13.67
N GLU A 195 -16.20 17.51 14.61
CA GLU A 195 -16.33 18.95 14.42
C GLU A 195 -15.37 19.48 13.34
N LEU A 196 -14.11 19.01 13.35
CA LEU A 196 -13.10 19.40 12.37
C LEU A 196 -13.42 18.96 10.93
N LEU A 197 -14.06 17.79 10.77
CA LEU A 197 -14.48 17.27 9.47
C LEU A 197 -15.82 17.86 9.00
N SER A 198 -16.65 18.35 9.93
CA SER A 198 -17.97 18.91 9.62
C SER A 198 -17.92 20.36 9.18
N ASN A 199 -16.94 21.12 9.65
CA ASN A 199 -16.84 22.55 9.38
C ASN A 199 -15.63 22.91 8.50
N THR A 200 -15.79 23.98 7.75
CA THR A 200 -14.72 24.59 6.96
C THR A 200 -14.49 26.03 7.40
N MET A 201 -13.46 26.67 6.86
CA MET A 201 -13.24 28.11 7.10
C MET A 201 -14.24 29.03 6.39
N TRP A 202 -15.21 28.51 5.63
CA TRP A 202 -16.27 29.34 5.05
C TRP A 202 -17.20 29.88 6.15
N ALA A 203 -17.48 31.17 6.09
CA ALA A 203 -18.44 31.82 6.97
C ALA A 203 -19.20 32.91 6.21
N LYS A 204 -20.27 33.42 6.83
CA LYS A 204 -21.07 34.49 6.26
C LYS A 204 -20.20 35.73 5.98
N GLY A 205 -20.19 36.17 4.73
CA GLY A 205 -19.45 37.35 4.27
C GLY A 205 -18.02 37.07 3.80
N VAL A 206 -17.51 35.84 3.96
CA VAL A 206 -16.18 35.47 3.45
C VAL A 206 -16.19 35.55 1.92
N ARG A 207 -15.26 36.30 1.34
CA ARG A 207 -15.15 36.48 -0.11
C ARG A 207 -14.65 35.23 -0.80
N LEU A 208 -15.19 34.99 -1.99
CA LEU A 208 -14.71 33.97 -2.91
C LEU A 208 -13.51 34.54 -3.68
N THR A 209 -12.35 33.90 -3.55
CA THR A 209 -11.10 34.35 -4.17
C THR A 209 -10.48 33.29 -5.07
N ARG A 210 -9.67 33.70 -6.06
CA ARG A 210 -9.06 32.79 -7.05
C ARG A 210 -7.87 32.03 -6.46
N ASP A 211 -7.90 30.71 -6.53
CA ASP A 211 -6.78 29.82 -6.18
C ASP A 211 -5.68 29.88 -7.27
N PRO A 212 -4.38 30.08 -6.94
CA PRO A 212 -3.79 30.27 -5.60
C PRO A 212 -3.60 31.72 -5.18
N THR A 213 -3.92 32.68 -6.05
CA THR A 213 -3.58 34.09 -5.85
C THR A 213 -4.27 34.78 -4.67
N GLY A 214 -5.44 34.29 -4.25
CA GLY A 214 -6.28 34.99 -3.25
C GLY A 214 -7.00 36.23 -3.80
N THR A 215 -7.05 36.42 -5.11
CA THR A 215 -7.71 37.61 -5.72
C THR A 215 -9.24 37.50 -5.64
N PRO A 216 -9.96 38.45 -5.03
CA PRO A 216 -11.44 38.43 -4.97
C PRO A 216 -12.12 38.39 -6.33
N ILE A 217 -13.26 37.71 -6.41
CA ILE A 217 -14.00 37.49 -7.66
C ILE A 217 -15.26 38.36 -7.67
N LYS A 218 -15.42 39.21 -8.69
CA LYS A 218 -16.69 39.92 -8.92
C LYS A 218 -17.67 39.04 -9.67
N ALA A 219 -18.96 39.18 -9.39
CA ALA A 219 -20.00 38.47 -10.14
C ALA A 219 -19.97 38.81 -11.65
N SER A 220 -19.57 40.04 -12.00
CA SER A 220 -19.37 40.48 -13.38
C SER A 220 -18.24 39.77 -14.11
N ASP A 221 -17.26 39.20 -13.40
CA ASP A 221 -16.13 38.50 -13.99
C ASP A 221 -16.49 37.07 -14.43
N VAL A 222 -17.58 36.52 -13.87
CA VAL A 222 -17.98 35.14 -14.12
C VAL A 222 -18.93 35.13 -15.32
N THR A 223 -18.41 34.80 -16.50
CA THR A 223 -19.21 34.68 -17.73
C THR A 223 -19.83 33.29 -17.85
N LEU A 224 -20.86 33.13 -18.69
CA LEU A 224 -21.45 31.82 -18.99
C LEU A 224 -20.38 30.82 -19.46
N GLY A 225 -20.35 29.63 -18.85
CA GLY A 225 -19.35 28.60 -19.12
C GLY A 225 -18.01 28.78 -18.38
N SER A 226 -17.82 29.88 -17.65
CA SER A 226 -16.65 30.05 -16.78
C SER A 226 -16.59 28.96 -15.71
N ALA A 227 -15.38 28.52 -15.39
CA ALA A 227 -15.09 27.64 -14.26
C ALA A 227 -13.85 28.18 -13.51
N PHE A 228 -14.01 28.63 -12.27
CA PHE A 228 -12.93 29.15 -11.45
C PHE A 228 -12.65 28.23 -10.27
N HIS A 229 -11.36 27.99 -10.00
CA HIS A 229 -10.93 27.41 -8.74
C HIS A 229 -10.94 28.48 -7.66
N VAL A 230 -11.69 28.21 -6.60
CA VAL A 230 -12.00 29.18 -5.56
C VAL A 230 -11.52 28.68 -4.21
N ILE A 231 -10.92 29.60 -3.47
CA ILE A 231 -10.60 29.46 -2.06
C ILE A 231 -11.21 30.62 -1.27
N PRO A 232 -11.53 30.42 0.01
CA PRO A 232 -11.96 31.49 0.90
C PRO A 232 -10.86 32.53 1.11
N GLU A 233 -11.24 33.80 1.19
CA GLU A 233 -10.37 34.89 1.63
C GLU A 233 -9.76 34.57 3.01
N GLY A 234 -8.46 34.82 3.19
CA GLY A 234 -7.74 34.50 4.42
C GLY A 234 -7.07 33.10 4.44
N LEU A 235 -7.32 32.24 3.45
CA LEU A 235 -6.74 30.88 3.43
C LEU A 235 -5.21 30.91 3.32
N ASN A 236 -4.66 31.78 2.46
CA ASN A 236 -3.23 31.83 2.19
C ASN A 236 -2.42 32.34 3.40
N GLU A 237 -3.08 33.06 4.31
CA GLU A 237 -2.50 33.55 5.56
C GLU A 237 -2.71 32.59 6.75
N SER A 238 -3.47 31.50 6.58
CA SER A 238 -3.75 30.52 7.63
C SER A 238 -2.50 29.72 8.01
N GLU A 239 -2.29 29.47 9.31
CA GLU A 239 -1.22 28.60 9.80
C GLU A 239 -1.38 27.16 9.29
N ASN A 240 -2.63 26.69 9.14
CA ASN A 240 -2.99 25.36 8.67
C ASN A 240 -3.54 25.42 7.23
N MET A 241 -2.86 26.17 6.35
CA MET A 241 -3.32 26.45 4.99
C MET A 241 -3.65 25.18 4.21
N LEU A 242 -2.84 24.12 4.31
CA LEU A 242 -3.04 22.91 3.50
C LEU A 242 -4.25 22.10 3.96
N GLU A 243 -4.42 21.96 5.27
CA GLU A 243 -5.52 21.27 5.94
C GLU A 243 -6.85 21.97 5.65
N GLU A 244 -6.89 23.30 5.77
CA GLU A 244 -8.08 24.09 5.45
C GLU A 244 -8.39 24.05 3.95
N LYS A 245 -7.38 24.16 3.08
CA LYS A 245 -7.57 24.05 1.63
C LYS A 245 -8.14 22.70 1.22
N ALA A 246 -7.76 21.62 1.90
CA ALA A 246 -8.22 20.28 1.62
C ALA A 246 -9.74 20.11 1.84
N LYS A 247 -10.38 20.99 2.63
CA LYS A 247 -11.83 21.00 2.87
C LYS A 247 -12.55 22.15 2.15
N ALA A 248 -11.93 23.33 2.10
CA ALA A 248 -12.61 24.57 1.70
C ALA A 248 -12.53 24.88 0.20
N ALA A 249 -11.76 24.13 -0.59
CA ALA A 249 -11.65 24.38 -2.03
C ALA A 249 -13.00 24.19 -2.75
N VAL A 250 -13.35 25.16 -3.58
CA VAL A 250 -14.62 25.24 -4.31
C VAL A 250 -14.35 25.36 -5.81
N LEU A 251 -15.24 24.81 -6.62
CA LEU A 251 -15.33 25.10 -8.04
C LEU A 251 -16.56 25.98 -8.28
N LEU A 252 -16.31 27.19 -8.77
CA LEU A 252 -17.33 28.16 -9.15
C LEU A 252 -17.59 28.05 -10.64
N MET A 253 -18.85 27.89 -11.02
CA MET A 253 -19.27 27.79 -12.42
C MET A 253 -20.44 28.73 -12.67
N ARG A 254 -20.64 29.15 -13.92
CA ARG A 254 -21.85 29.87 -14.31
C ARG A 254 -22.55 29.17 -15.46
N LEU A 255 -23.79 28.77 -15.20
CA LEU A 255 -24.72 28.19 -16.16
C LEU A 255 -25.79 29.23 -16.49
N LYS A 256 -26.64 28.94 -17.47
CA LYS A 256 -27.83 29.75 -17.66
C LYS A 256 -28.81 29.46 -16.51
N PRO A 257 -29.48 30.47 -15.94
CA PRO A 257 -30.44 30.25 -14.87
C PRO A 257 -31.53 29.23 -15.20
N GLU A 258 -31.97 29.18 -16.47
CA GLU A 258 -32.97 28.23 -16.96
C GLU A 258 -32.52 26.76 -16.97
N ASP A 259 -31.20 26.50 -16.99
CA ASP A 259 -30.65 25.13 -16.99
C ASP A 259 -30.53 24.56 -15.56
N LEU A 260 -30.75 25.37 -14.52
CA LEU A 260 -30.61 24.96 -13.12
C LEU A 260 -31.93 24.41 -12.55
N HIS A 261 -31.92 23.13 -12.18
CA HIS A 261 -33.02 22.45 -11.48
C HIS A 261 -32.81 22.52 -9.97
N VAL A 262 -33.23 23.62 -9.36
CA VAL A 262 -33.00 23.89 -7.92
C VAL A 262 -34.13 23.31 -7.06
N SER A 263 -33.75 22.60 -6.01
CA SER A 263 -34.66 22.05 -5.00
C SER A 263 -35.30 23.16 -4.16
N LYS A 264 -36.51 22.90 -3.65
CA LYS A 264 -37.21 23.84 -2.77
C LYS A 264 -36.38 24.17 -1.52
N GLY A 265 -36.16 25.46 -1.25
CA GLY A 265 -35.33 25.96 -0.14
C GLY A 265 -33.88 26.28 -0.50
N ARG A 266 -33.42 25.94 -1.71
CA ARG A 266 -32.07 26.25 -2.23
C ARG A 266 -32.06 27.36 -3.28
N GLU A 267 -33.21 28.00 -3.53
CA GLU A 267 -33.38 29.00 -4.60
C GLU A 267 -32.41 30.18 -4.46
N ASN A 268 -31.97 30.47 -3.24
CA ASN A 268 -31.07 31.57 -2.90
C ASN A 268 -29.62 31.11 -2.59
N TRP A 269 -29.21 29.93 -3.08
CA TRP A 269 -27.84 29.40 -2.94
C TRP A 269 -26.97 29.71 -4.15
N ASN A 270 -27.58 30.12 -5.26
CA ASN A 270 -26.91 30.58 -6.47
C ASN A 270 -27.16 32.08 -6.67
N TYR A 271 -26.36 32.71 -7.53
CA TYR A 271 -26.53 34.11 -7.92
C TYR A 271 -26.50 34.24 -9.44
N ASP A 272 -27.64 34.50 -10.07
CA ASP A 272 -27.75 34.73 -11.53
C ASP A 272 -27.07 33.62 -12.38
N GLY A 273 -27.34 32.36 -12.02
CA GLY A 273 -26.77 31.18 -12.66
C GLY A 273 -25.36 30.80 -12.18
N ILE A 274 -24.75 31.61 -11.30
CA ILE A 274 -23.46 31.30 -10.67
C ILE A 274 -23.69 30.33 -9.51
N VAL A 275 -23.03 29.19 -9.57
CA VAL A 275 -23.07 28.12 -8.57
C VAL A 275 -21.67 27.81 -8.06
N ALA A 276 -21.58 27.45 -6.78
CA ALA A 276 -20.34 27.10 -6.11
C ALA A 276 -20.50 25.73 -5.46
N TYR A 277 -19.74 24.73 -5.93
CA TYR A 277 -19.73 23.39 -5.35
C TYR A 277 -18.37 23.07 -4.76
N SER A 278 -18.33 22.25 -3.71
CA SER A 278 -17.06 21.74 -3.20
C SER A 278 -16.27 21.05 -4.32
N LYS A 279 -14.97 21.36 -4.39
CA LYS A 279 -14.02 20.67 -5.26
C LYS A 279 -13.65 19.30 -4.69
N ILE A 280 -14.07 18.95 -3.47
CA ILE A 280 -13.60 17.75 -2.77
C ILE A 280 -14.58 16.60 -3.00
N CYS A 281 -14.14 15.57 -3.73
CA CYS A 281 -14.98 14.43 -4.09
C CYS A 281 -15.51 13.70 -2.85
N THR A 282 -16.82 13.46 -2.80
CA THR A 282 -17.50 12.75 -1.72
C THR A 282 -17.20 11.25 -1.62
N HIS A 283 -16.42 10.70 -2.57
CA HIS A 283 -15.92 9.34 -2.50
C HIS A 283 -14.69 9.24 -1.59
N VAL A 284 -13.54 9.73 -2.06
CA VAL A 284 -12.23 9.61 -1.38
C VAL A 284 -11.41 10.91 -1.42
N GLY A 285 -12.06 12.07 -1.60
CA GLY A 285 -11.45 13.38 -1.34
C GLY A 285 -10.63 13.98 -2.47
N CYS A 286 -10.55 13.32 -3.63
CA CYS A 286 -9.84 13.88 -4.77
C CYS A 286 -10.45 15.21 -5.27
N PRO A 287 -9.62 16.14 -5.77
CA PRO A 287 -10.10 17.39 -6.35
C PRO A 287 -10.84 17.14 -7.66
N VAL A 288 -12.14 17.43 -7.68
CA VAL A 288 -13.02 17.38 -8.85
C VAL A 288 -12.87 18.69 -9.63
N ALA A 289 -12.11 18.64 -10.73
CA ALA A 289 -11.69 19.84 -11.45
C ALA A 289 -11.94 19.80 -12.97
N LEU A 290 -12.40 18.66 -13.50
CA LEU A 290 -12.63 18.49 -14.93
C LEU A 290 -14.09 18.83 -15.24
N TYR A 291 -14.34 20.06 -15.69
CA TYR A 291 -15.68 20.54 -16.03
C TYR A 291 -15.95 20.42 -17.54
N GLU A 292 -16.99 19.68 -17.90
CA GLU A 292 -17.48 19.59 -19.27
C GLU A 292 -18.56 20.65 -19.50
N GLN A 293 -18.19 21.74 -20.16
CA GLN A 293 -19.07 22.92 -20.31
C GLN A 293 -20.38 22.64 -21.06
N GLN A 294 -20.40 21.66 -21.97
CA GLN A 294 -21.57 21.37 -22.82
C GLN A 294 -22.64 20.55 -22.11
N THR A 295 -22.23 19.58 -21.30
CA THR A 295 -23.13 18.68 -20.57
C THR A 295 -23.34 19.13 -19.14
N HIS A 296 -22.56 20.11 -18.67
CA HIS A 296 -22.51 20.56 -17.29
C HIS A 296 -22.13 19.46 -16.30
N HIS A 297 -21.44 18.42 -16.78
CA HIS A 297 -20.91 17.38 -15.92
C HIS A 297 -19.57 17.80 -15.33
N LEU A 298 -19.38 17.49 -14.07
CA LEU A 298 -18.14 17.66 -13.36
C LEU A 298 -17.52 16.29 -13.05
N LEU A 299 -16.28 16.07 -13.48
CA LEU A 299 -15.63 14.77 -13.44
C LEU A 299 -14.48 14.74 -12.43
N CYS A 300 -14.47 13.69 -11.60
CA CYS A 300 -13.39 13.39 -10.68
C CYS A 300 -12.34 12.51 -11.39
N PRO A 301 -11.07 12.97 -11.55
CA PRO A 301 -10.07 12.24 -12.33
C PRO A 301 -9.59 10.93 -11.69
N CYS A 302 -9.80 10.75 -10.38
CA CYS A 302 -9.26 9.59 -9.66
C CYS A 302 -10.03 8.30 -9.95
N HIS A 303 -11.36 8.34 -9.84
CA HIS A 303 -12.23 7.16 -9.99
C HIS A 303 -13.44 7.45 -10.87
N GLN A 304 -13.37 8.54 -11.65
CA GLN A 304 -14.32 8.89 -12.70
C GLN A 304 -15.75 9.13 -12.22
N SER A 305 -15.96 9.47 -10.94
CA SER A 305 -17.27 9.96 -10.51
C SER A 305 -17.66 11.20 -11.28
N GLN A 306 -18.89 11.22 -11.77
CA GLN A 306 -19.46 12.34 -12.52
C GLN A 306 -20.63 12.92 -11.75
N PHE A 307 -20.67 14.24 -11.69
CA PHE A 307 -21.65 15.01 -10.95
C PHE A 307 -22.36 15.94 -11.93
N ASP A 308 -23.69 15.89 -11.98
CA ASP A 308 -24.48 16.77 -12.83
C ASP A 308 -24.76 18.10 -12.13
N ILE A 309 -24.13 19.17 -12.59
CA ILE A 309 -24.26 20.51 -12.00
C ILE A 309 -25.66 21.11 -12.24
N THR A 310 -26.38 20.69 -13.27
CA THR A 310 -27.76 21.15 -13.52
C THR A 310 -28.74 20.65 -12.46
N HIS A 311 -28.43 19.51 -11.83
CA HIS A 311 -29.23 18.85 -10.79
C HIS A 311 -28.48 18.79 -9.46
N GLU A 312 -28.02 19.95 -8.98
CA GLU A 312 -27.40 20.09 -7.65
C GLU A 312 -26.18 19.19 -7.39
N ALA A 313 -25.35 18.99 -8.42
CA ALA A 313 -24.20 18.09 -8.40
C ALA A 313 -24.55 16.64 -8.05
N GLN A 314 -25.74 16.17 -8.43
CA GLN A 314 -26.16 14.78 -8.25
C GLN A 314 -25.16 13.82 -8.92
N VAL A 315 -24.86 12.71 -8.25
CA VAL A 315 -24.00 11.67 -8.84
C VAL A 315 -24.76 10.95 -9.94
N ILE A 316 -24.22 10.99 -11.15
CA ILE A 316 -24.78 10.30 -12.33
C ILE A 316 -23.92 9.10 -12.76
N PHE A 317 -22.66 9.03 -12.32
CA PHE A 317 -21.75 7.93 -12.63
C PHE A 317 -20.64 7.77 -11.59
N GLY A 318 -20.06 6.56 -11.52
CA GLY A 318 -18.89 6.23 -10.70
C GLY A 318 -19.22 5.87 -9.24
N PRO A 319 -18.18 5.75 -8.39
CA PRO A 319 -18.32 5.18 -7.04
C PRO A 319 -18.87 6.13 -5.97
N ALA A 320 -18.78 7.46 -6.16
CA ALA A 320 -19.38 8.43 -5.24
C ALA A 320 -20.87 8.12 -4.99
N LYS A 321 -21.34 8.31 -3.76
CA LYS A 321 -22.71 8.02 -3.35
C LYS A 321 -23.48 9.24 -2.87
N ARG A 322 -22.84 10.42 -2.86
CA ARG A 322 -23.44 11.68 -2.44
C ARG A 322 -23.12 12.79 -3.44
N PRO A 323 -24.06 13.72 -3.67
CA PRO A 323 -23.78 14.94 -4.42
C PRO A 323 -22.60 15.71 -3.83
N LEU A 324 -21.97 16.58 -4.62
CA LEU A 324 -21.02 17.53 -4.07
C LEU A 324 -21.79 18.58 -3.25
N PRO A 325 -21.34 18.91 -2.02
CA PRO A 325 -21.97 19.98 -1.25
C PRO A 325 -21.91 21.31 -1.99
N GLN A 326 -23.03 22.01 -2.03
CA GLN A 326 -23.12 23.36 -2.59
C GLN A 326 -22.83 24.40 -1.51
N LEU A 327 -21.98 25.37 -1.83
CA LEU A 327 -21.73 26.54 -0.99
C LEU A 327 -22.78 27.62 -1.32
N PRO A 328 -23.61 28.06 -0.37
CA PRO A 328 -24.56 29.15 -0.62
C PRO A 328 -23.81 30.46 -0.80
N ILE A 329 -24.01 31.15 -1.94
CA ILE A 329 -23.30 32.39 -2.27
C ILE A 329 -24.25 33.56 -2.51
N THR A 330 -23.72 34.78 -2.36
CA THR A 330 -24.39 36.04 -2.71
C THR A 330 -23.34 37.07 -3.13
N VAL A 331 -23.76 38.31 -3.32
CA VAL A 331 -22.89 39.42 -3.72
C VAL A 331 -22.89 40.50 -2.63
N ASP A 332 -21.71 41.02 -2.29
CA ASP A 332 -21.56 42.14 -1.36
C ASP A 332 -21.90 43.50 -2.03
N ALA A 333 -21.82 44.59 -1.26
CA ALA A 333 -22.14 45.93 -1.77
C ALA A 333 -21.22 46.41 -2.91
N ASP A 334 -20.01 45.85 -3.00
CA ASP A 334 -18.99 46.21 -3.99
C ASP A 334 -19.04 45.31 -5.24
N GLY A 335 -19.94 44.32 -5.27
CA GLY A 335 -20.12 43.40 -6.38
C GLY A 335 -19.28 42.11 -6.30
N TYR A 336 -18.59 41.86 -5.19
CA TYR A 336 -17.81 40.63 -4.99
C TYR A 336 -18.68 39.48 -4.51
N LEU A 337 -18.36 38.28 -4.97
CA LEU A 337 -18.99 37.05 -4.50
C LEU A 337 -18.55 36.77 -3.06
N VAL A 338 -19.53 36.51 -2.20
CA VAL A 338 -19.33 36.15 -0.79
C VAL A 338 -20.17 34.94 -0.41
N ALA A 339 -19.69 34.13 0.53
CA ALA A 339 -20.45 33.04 1.11
C ALA A 339 -21.56 33.57 2.03
N ARG A 340 -22.73 32.92 2.04
CA ARG A 340 -23.84 33.25 2.95
C ARG A 340 -23.72 32.54 4.30
N SER A 341 -23.03 31.41 4.30
CA SER A 341 -22.75 30.53 5.44
C SER A 341 -21.59 29.60 5.07
N ASP A 342 -21.20 28.72 6.00
CA ASP A 342 -20.49 27.48 5.65
C ASP A 342 -21.40 26.55 4.79
N PHE A 343 -20.85 25.44 4.31
CA PHE A 343 -21.61 24.32 3.76
C PHE A 343 -22.64 23.82 4.78
N THR A 344 -23.79 23.39 4.28
CA THR A 344 -24.86 22.83 5.15
C THR A 344 -24.68 21.34 5.42
N GLU A 345 -23.68 20.71 4.81
CA GLU A 345 -23.36 19.31 4.99
C GLU A 345 -21.83 19.11 4.92
N PRO A 346 -21.27 18.10 5.61
CA PRO A 346 -19.83 17.90 5.62
C PRO A 346 -19.26 17.63 4.23
N VAL A 347 -18.14 18.30 3.94
CA VAL A 347 -17.42 18.24 2.68
C VAL A 347 -16.54 16.99 2.59
N GLY A 348 -16.35 16.49 1.37
CA GLY A 348 -15.45 15.39 1.11
C GLY A 348 -16.02 14.02 1.49
N PRO A 349 -15.16 13.01 1.71
CA PRO A 349 -15.56 11.64 2.00
C PRO A 349 -16.50 11.51 3.21
N SER A 350 -17.31 10.46 3.22
CA SER A 350 -18.11 10.14 4.40
C SER A 350 -17.22 9.63 5.55
N PHE A 351 -17.60 9.99 6.78
CA PHE A 351 -17.08 9.42 8.02
C PHE A 351 -18.25 8.84 8.83
N TRP A 352 -17.95 8.08 9.88
CA TRP A 352 -18.93 7.23 10.56
C TRP A 352 -20.03 8.04 11.28
N GLU A 353 -19.66 9.19 11.82
CA GLU A 353 -20.53 10.11 12.56
C GLU A 353 -21.20 11.17 11.67
N ARG A 354 -21.11 11.04 10.34
CA ARG A 354 -21.75 11.98 9.40
C ARG A 354 -23.25 11.75 9.36
N HIS A 355 -24.04 12.79 9.67
CA HIS A 355 -25.50 12.79 9.60
C HIS A 355 -26.05 13.64 8.46
#